data_AF-A0A0R3RM18-F1
#
_entry.id   AF-A0A0R3RM18-F1
#
_cell.length_a   1.000
_cell.length_b   1.000
_cell.length_c   1.000
_cell.angle_alpha   90.00
_cell.angle_beta   90.00
_cell.angle_gamma   90.00
#
_symmetry.space_group_name_H-M   'P 1'
#
loop_
_entity.id
_entity.type
_entity.pdbx_description
1 polymer ?
#
loop_
_entity_poly.entity_id
_entity_poly.type
_entity_poly.pdbx_seq_one_letter_code
_entity_poly.pdbx_strand_id
1 'polypeptide(L)'
;MHSDPVCATDGNTYENECLMSVSACRQDNEILIYHKGRCKDNNPCKLIHCSDLEICHIQENGTAICRCNQYCPPVTKPVCSINGKTYDNECAMRRSACLSKIHNAVRHAGPCGFGVCAGYDGCRPSEVCVDRNGHPVCECEACDSQLNEVCASDGITYANECKMRLESCLTGKFIYQKYSGVCDGCTNVRCEFYAICVSDETGNGSCRCPDQCAHDDSGTICATDGITYPSECHMRQAACQQQKFIVIAFRGSCDSCSNTVCLDGQQCEDGICSCPSNCSDVTENDSVCGSDGILYPSKCHLRMAVCHKGSAIFIQHIDNCKQPLRKIESVPLLMAIFES
;
A
#
# COMPACT_ATOMS: atom_id res chain seq x y z
N MET A 1 -2.29 22.72 -30.50
CA MET A 1 -3.38 22.81 -29.49
C MET A 1 -2.73 23.03 -28.14
N HIS A 2 -3.15 24.02 -27.37
CA HIS A 2 -2.66 24.19 -26.00
C HIS A 2 -3.28 23.07 -25.14
N SER A 3 -2.42 22.29 -24.46
CA SER A 3 -2.85 21.30 -23.48
C SER A 3 -3.02 22.02 -22.15
N ASP A 4 -4.29 22.28 -21.81
CA ASP A 4 -4.69 22.86 -20.53
C ASP A 4 -5.45 21.80 -19.74
N PRO A 5 -4.74 20.85 -19.09
CA PRO A 5 -5.38 19.70 -18.48
C PRO A 5 -6.32 20.09 -17.36
N VAL A 6 -7.35 19.26 -17.12
CA VAL A 6 -8.33 19.44 -16.05
C VAL A 6 -8.51 18.15 -15.27
N CYS A 7 -8.63 18.26 -13.95
CA CYS A 7 -9.03 17.18 -13.08
C CYS A 7 -10.53 17.30 -12.86
N ALA A 8 -11.27 16.28 -13.26
CA ALA A 8 -12.72 16.28 -13.24
C ALA A 8 -13.28 15.62 -11.98
N THR A 9 -14.59 15.75 -11.78
CA THR A 9 -15.33 15.21 -10.63
C THR A 9 -15.39 13.69 -10.62
N ASP A 10 -15.15 13.01 -11.75
CA ASP A 10 -14.98 11.56 -11.82
C ASP A 10 -13.58 11.09 -11.34
N GLY A 11 -12.70 12.04 -10.98
CA GLY A 11 -11.32 11.78 -10.59
C GLY A 11 -10.39 11.51 -11.77
N ASN A 12 -10.83 11.68 -13.01
CA ASN A 12 -9.98 11.50 -14.17
C ASN A 12 -9.33 12.82 -14.61
N THR A 13 -8.13 12.70 -15.17
CA THR A 13 -7.43 13.82 -15.80
C THR A 13 -7.74 13.82 -17.29
N TYR A 14 -8.26 14.93 -17.79
CA TYR A 14 -8.50 15.16 -19.21
C TYR A 14 -7.48 16.16 -19.75
N GLU A 15 -7.03 16.01 -21.01
CA GLU A 15 -6.01 16.91 -21.57
C GLU A 15 -6.50 18.36 -21.74
N ASN A 16 -7.82 18.55 -21.82
CA ASN A 16 -8.51 19.83 -21.82
C ASN A 16 -10.00 19.67 -21.48
N GLU A 17 -10.66 20.78 -21.18
CA GLU A 17 -12.10 20.84 -20.86
C GLU A 17 -13.00 20.31 -21.98
N CYS A 18 -12.63 20.52 -23.25
CA CYS A 18 -13.43 20.01 -24.37
C CYS A 18 -13.46 18.47 -24.40
N LEU A 19 -12.31 17.81 -24.19
CA LEU A 19 -12.24 16.35 -24.10
C LEU A 19 -12.97 15.79 -22.87
N MET A 20 -12.99 16.55 -21.76
CA MET A 20 -13.82 16.22 -20.60
C MET A 20 -15.32 16.25 -20.96
N SER A 21 -15.80 17.32 -21.59
CA SER A 21 -17.21 17.43 -21.99
C SER A 21 -17.64 16.37 -23.00
N VAL A 22 -16.75 15.99 -23.93
CA VAL A 22 -17.00 14.89 -24.87
C VAL A 22 -17.17 13.58 -24.11
N SER A 23 -16.31 13.31 -23.13
CA SER A 23 -16.40 12.12 -22.27
C SER A 23 -17.69 12.09 -21.45
N ALA A 24 -18.09 13.23 -20.88
CA ALA A 24 -19.36 13.40 -20.15
C ALA A 24 -20.56 13.00 -21.02
N CYS A 25 -20.60 13.54 -22.24
CA CYS A 25 -21.67 13.28 -23.20
C CYS A 25 -21.72 11.81 -23.63
N ARG A 26 -20.56 11.17 -23.85
CA ARG A 26 -20.49 9.78 -24.30
C ARG A 26 -20.85 8.77 -23.22
N GLN A 27 -20.62 9.11 -21.96
CA GLN A 27 -20.91 8.25 -20.81
C GLN A 27 -22.32 8.47 -20.25
N ASP A 28 -23.13 9.34 -20.88
CA ASP A 28 -24.43 9.79 -20.37
C ASP A 28 -24.37 10.24 -18.90
N ASN A 29 -23.24 10.84 -18.49
CA ASN A 29 -22.94 11.16 -17.10
C ASN A 29 -22.53 12.62 -16.95
N GLU A 30 -22.76 13.17 -15.76
CA GLU A 30 -22.33 14.52 -15.40
C GLU A 30 -20.88 14.49 -14.92
N ILE A 31 -19.96 15.00 -15.74
CA ILE A 31 -18.54 15.16 -15.44
C ILE A 31 -18.23 16.66 -15.48
N LEU A 32 -17.82 17.21 -14.32
CA LEU A 32 -17.54 18.64 -14.14
C LEU A 32 -16.07 18.83 -13.79
N ILE A 33 -15.56 20.05 -13.95
CA ILE A 33 -14.20 20.38 -13.50
C ILE A 33 -14.20 20.43 -11.98
N TYR A 34 -13.38 19.60 -11.34
CA TYR A 34 -13.09 19.71 -9.91
C TYR A 34 -12.00 20.76 -9.66
N HIS A 35 -10.91 20.71 -10.41
CA HIS A 35 -9.83 21.71 -10.36
C HIS A 35 -9.01 21.73 -11.66
N LYS A 36 -8.33 22.86 -11.94
CA LYS A 36 -7.46 23.03 -13.11
C LYS A 36 -6.14 22.25 -12.98
N GLY A 37 -5.59 21.73 -14.07
CA GLY A 37 -4.40 20.88 -14.05
C GLY A 37 -4.74 19.42 -13.82
N ARG A 38 -3.70 18.57 -13.71
CA ARG A 38 -3.86 17.11 -13.57
C ARG A 38 -4.31 16.72 -12.16
N CYS A 39 -5.00 15.59 -12.03
CA CYS A 39 -5.35 15.03 -10.73
C CYS A 39 -4.08 14.58 -9.98
N LYS A 40 -4.09 14.72 -8.65
CA LYS A 40 -2.99 14.30 -7.77
C LYS A 40 -3.03 12.78 -7.55
N ASP A 41 -1.90 12.19 -7.13
CA ASP A 41 -1.83 10.75 -6.85
C ASP A 41 -2.74 10.31 -5.70
N ASN A 42 -2.91 11.18 -4.69
CA ASN A 42 -3.85 10.97 -3.58
C ASN A 42 -5.29 11.34 -3.94
N ASN A 43 -5.67 11.18 -5.20
CA ASN A 43 -7.02 11.43 -5.68
C ASN A 43 -8.05 10.59 -4.89
N PRO A 44 -9.07 11.20 -4.28
CA PRO A 44 -10.13 10.52 -3.55
C PRO A 44 -10.78 9.36 -4.33
N CYS A 45 -10.99 9.50 -5.65
CA CYS A 45 -11.57 8.44 -6.46
C CYS A 45 -10.64 7.25 -6.73
N LYS A 46 -9.33 7.41 -6.54
CA LYS A 46 -8.38 6.27 -6.53
C LYS A 46 -8.38 5.53 -5.20
N LEU A 47 -8.84 6.15 -4.13
CA LEU A 47 -8.77 5.62 -2.76
C LEU A 47 -10.06 4.90 -2.32
N ILE A 48 -11.16 5.07 -3.05
CA ILE A 48 -12.45 4.43 -2.77
C ILE A 48 -12.73 3.32 -3.79
N HIS A 49 -13.32 2.22 -3.31
CA HIS A 49 -13.82 1.16 -4.18
C HIS A 49 -15.35 1.27 -4.29
N CYS A 50 -15.82 1.68 -5.47
CA CYS A 50 -17.24 1.70 -5.78
C CYS A 50 -17.73 0.31 -6.21
N SER A 51 -19.01 0.02 -5.97
CA SER A 51 -19.66 -1.22 -6.42
C SER A 51 -19.81 -1.22 -7.94
N ASP A 52 -20.06 -2.39 -8.52
CA ASP A 52 -20.37 -2.52 -9.95
C ASP A 52 -21.50 -1.55 -10.35
N LEU A 53 -21.29 -0.79 -11.44
CA LEU A 53 -22.19 0.25 -11.99
C LEU A 53 -22.29 1.57 -11.20
N GLU A 54 -21.62 1.70 -10.05
CA GLU A 54 -21.46 2.98 -9.36
C GLU A 54 -20.32 3.79 -9.96
N ILE A 55 -20.51 5.10 -9.99
CA ILE A 55 -19.53 6.05 -10.49
C ILE A 55 -18.99 6.84 -9.31
N CYS A 56 -17.67 7.01 -9.27
CA CYS A 56 -17.06 7.88 -8.28
C CYS A 56 -17.33 9.35 -8.61
N HIS A 57 -17.66 10.12 -7.59
CA HIS A 57 -17.86 11.56 -7.70
C HIS A 57 -17.17 12.30 -6.55
N ILE A 58 -16.24 13.18 -6.88
CA ILE A 58 -15.54 14.08 -5.94
C ILE A 58 -16.46 15.27 -5.63
N GLN A 59 -16.77 15.45 -4.36
CA GLN A 59 -17.52 16.60 -3.86
C GLN A 59 -16.62 17.83 -3.68
N GLU A 60 -17.21 19.01 -3.56
CA GLU A 60 -16.47 20.28 -3.42
C GLU A 60 -15.53 20.31 -2.19
N ASN A 61 -15.89 19.61 -1.13
CA ASN A 61 -15.08 19.43 0.09
C ASN A 61 -13.89 18.46 -0.10
N GLY A 62 -13.72 17.88 -1.29
CA GLY A 62 -12.66 16.91 -1.61
C GLY A 62 -12.94 15.47 -1.19
N THR A 63 -14.16 15.12 -0.74
CA THR A 63 -14.52 13.72 -0.45
C THR A 63 -15.09 13.03 -1.68
N ALA A 64 -14.62 11.81 -1.97
CA ALA A 64 -15.21 10.96 -3.01
C ALA A 64 -16.42 10.20 -2.45
N ILE A 65 -17.49 10.16 -3.24
CA ILE A 65 -18.67 9.33 -2.99
C ILE A 65 -18.93 8.41 -4.19
N CYS A 66 -19.42 7.21 -3.93
CA CYS A 66 -19.92 6.33 -4.97
C CYS A 66 -21.42 6.57 -5.15
N ARG A 67 -21.86 6.85 -6.38
CA ARG A 67 -23.26 7.07 -6.69
C ARG A 67 -23.64 6.49 -8.04
N CYS A 68 -24.89 6.07 -8.17
CA CYS A 68 -25.45 5.69 -9.47
C CYS A 68 -25.61 6.92 -10.36
N ASN A 69 -25.58 6.70 -11.68
CA ASN A 69 -25.86 7.77 -12.64
C ASN A 69 -27.20 8.45 -12.32
N GLN A 70 -27.18 9.77 -12.20
CA GLN A 70 -28.33 10.57 -11.77
C GLN A 70 -29.20 11.05 -12.94
N TYR A 71 -28.63 11.08 -14.14
CA TYR A 71 -29.29 11.59 -15.34
C TYR A 71 -29.26 10.52 -16.43
N CYS A 72 -30.39 10.35 -17.10
CA CYS A 72 -30.44 9.61 -18.35
C CYS A 72 -31.11 10.51 -19.38
N PRO A 73 -30.60 10.56 -20.63
CA PRO A 73 -31.23 11.32 -21.68
C PRO A 73 -32.69 10.88 -21.88
N PRO A 74 -33.63 11.81 -22.16
CA PRO A 74 -35.03 11.49 -22.44
C PRO A 74 -35.22 10.95 -23.87
N VAL A 75 -34.35 10.04 -24.30
CA VAL A 75 -34.38 9.39 -25.60
C VAL A 75 -35.15 8.07 -25.46
N THR A 76 -36.23 7.91 -26.21
CA THR A 76 -37.06 6.69 -26.19
C THR A 76 -36.52 5.67 -27.19
N LYS A 77 -35.69 4.75 -26.69
CA LYS A 77 -35.17 3.58 -27.42
C LYS A 77 -35.35 2.36 -26.52
N PRO A 78 -36.57 1.81 -26.44
CA PRO A 78 -36.93 0.87 -25.39
C PRO A 78 -36.10 -0.41 -25.46
N VAL A 79 -35.79 -0.98 -24.30
CA VAL A 79 -35.07 -2.25 -24.15
C VAL A 79 -35.80 -3.17 -23.18
N CYS A 80 -35.80 -4.46 -23.50
CA CYS A 80 -36.24 -5.49 -22.58
C CYS A 80 -35.01 -6.05 -21.88
N SER A 81 -35.03 -6.04 -20.56
CA SER A 81 -33.92 -6.54 -19.77
C SER A 81 -34.02 -8.05 -19.50
N ILE A 82 -32.92 -8.67 -19.09
CA ILE A 82 -32.88 -10.10 -18.73
C ILE A 82 -33.84 -10.47 -17.58
N ASN A 83 -34.28 -9.49 -16.79
CA ASN A 83 -35.26 -9.67 -15.72
C ASN A 83 -36.71 -9.51 -16.18
N GLY A 84 -36.97 -9.42 -17.50
CA GLY A 84 -38.33 -9.31 -18.06
C GLY A 84 -38.98 -7.94 -17.85
N LYS A 85 -38.19 -6.92 -17.48
CA LYS A 85 -38.67 -5.53 -17.32
C LYS A 85 -38.24 -4.67 -18.51
N THR A 86 -39.19 -3.89 -19.02
CA THR A 86 -38.98 -2.87 -20.06
C THR A 86 -38.45 -1.58 -19.45
N TYR A 87 -37.50 -0.96 -20.14
CA TYR A 87 -36.95 0.36 -19.82
C TYR A 87 -37.00 1.28 -21.04
N ASP A 88 -37.16 2.59 -20.82
CA ASP A 88 -37.28 3.59 -21.90
C ASP A 88 -36.03 3.65 -22.78
N ASN A 89 -34.87 3.39 -22.18
CA ASN A 89 -33.58 3.24 -22.84
C ASN A 89 -32.60 2.44 -21.96
N GLU A 90 -31.45 2.09 -22.54
CA GLU A 90 -30.42 1.33 -21.86
C GLU A 90 -29.82 2.07 -20.65
N CYS A 91 -29.67 3.40 -20.71
CA CYS A 91 -29.23 4.19 -19.55
C CYS A 91 -30.17 4.00 -18.35
N ALA A 92 -31.48 4.11 -18.57
CA ALA A 92 -32.49 3.92 -17.53
C ALA A 92 -32.45 2.50 -16.93
N MET A 93 -32.18 1.50 -17.78
CA MET A 93 -31.96 0.12 -17.33
C MET A 93 -30.72 0.01 -16.43
N ARG A 94 -29.57 0.52 -16.87
CA ARG A 94 -28.29 0.48 -16.12
C ARG A 94 -28.39 1.24 -14.80
N ARG A 95 -29.05 2.40 -14.79
CA ARG A 95 -29.33 3.16 -13.58
C ARG A 95 -30.17 2.36 -12.59
N SER A 96 -31.24 1.70 -13.07
CA SER A 96 -32.07 0.83 -12.22
C SER A 96 -31.27 -0.36 -11.67
N ALA A 97 -30.38 -0.95 -12.47
CA ALA A 97 -29.50 -2.04 -12.03
C ALA A 97 -28.57 -1.58 -10.90
N CYS A 98 -27.95 -0.40 -11.04
CA CYS A 98 -27.12 0.21 -10.00
C CYS A 98 -27.92 0.48 -8.71
N LEU A 99 -29.08 1.12 -8.82
CA LEU A 99 -29.90 1.49 -7.66
C LEU A 99 -30.43 0.28 -6.90
N SER A 100 -30.80 -0.78 -7.63
CA SER A 100 -31.33 -2.01 -7.04
C SER A 100 -30.25 -3.02 -6.66
N LYS A 101 -28.97 -2.76 -7.01
CA LYS A 101 -27.84 -3.70 -6.84
C LYS A 101 -28.12 -5.07 -7.47
N ILE A 102 -28.82 -5.06 -8.60
CA ILE A 102 -29.16 -6.27 -9.36
C ILE A 102 -28.42 -6.20 -10.68
N HIS A 103 -27.68 -7.25 -11.01
CA HIS A 103 -27.09 -7.38 -12.34
C HIS A 103 -28.21 -7.45 -13.39
N ASN A 104 -28.16 -6.53 -14.35
CA ASN A 104 -29.15 -6.48 -15.42
C ASN A 104 -28.46 -6.13 -16.74
N ALA A 105 -28.91 -6.77 -17.81
CA ALA A 105 -28.41 -6.57 -19.16
C ALA A 105 -29.59 -6.51 -20.13
N VAL A 106 -29.36 -5.96 -21.32
CA VAL A 106 -30.35 -5.98 -22.39
C VAL A 106 -30.49 -7.41 -22.91
N ARG A 107 -31.71 -7.94 -22.86
CA ARG A 107 -32.08 -9.24 -23.46
C ARG A 107 -32.36 -9.07 -24.94
N HIS A 108 -33.19 -8.08 -25.28
CA HIS A 108 -33.51 -7.72 -26.66
C HIS A 108 -33.91 -6.25 -26.76
N ALA A 109 -33.80 -5.70 -27.96
CA ALA A 109 -34.32 -4.37 -28.27
C ALA A 109 -35.85 -4.37 -28.30
N GLY A 110 -36.46 -3.24 -27.91
CA GLY A 110 -37.91 -3.10 -27.80
C GLY A 110 -38.46 -3.47 -26.42
N PRO A 111 -39.77 -3.25 -26.19
CA PRO A 111 -40.43 -3.60 -24.93
C PRO A 111 -40.58 -5.11 -24.77
N CYS A 112 -40.51 -5.60 -23.53
CA CYS A 112 -40.81 -7.00 -23.23
C CYS A 112 -42.23 -7.37 -23.67
N GLY A 113 -42.43 -8.62 -24.10
CA GLY A 113 -43.74 -9.10 -24.56
C GLY A 113 -44.11 -8.76 -26.00
N PHE A 114 -43.25 -8.03 -26.74
CA PHE A 114 -43.48 -7.67 -28.14
C PHE A 114 -42.35 -8.14 -29.07
N GLY A 115 -42.74 -8.60 -30.26
CA GLY A 115 -41.82 -9.06 -31.31
C GLY A 115 -41.37 -10.51 -31.14
N VAL A 116 -40.56 -10.98 -32.08
CA VAL A 116 -40.09 -12.38 -32.16
C VAL A 116 -39.29 -12.81 -30.92
N CYS A 117 -38.58 -11.87 -30.28
CA CYS A 117 -37.76 -12.11 -29.10
C CYS A 117 -38.52 -12.02 -27.76
N ALA A 118 -39.81 -11.65 -27.76
CA ALA A 118 -40.60 -11.37 -26.56
C ALA A 118 -40.67 -12.50 -25.52
N GLY A 119 -40.57 -13.75 -25.98
CA GLY A 119 -40.67 -14.96 -25.15
C GLY A 119 -39.54 -15.95 -25.43
N TYR A 120 -38.46 -15.49 -26.05
CA TYR A 120 -37.30 -16.34 -26.35
C TYR A 120 -36.23 -16.14 -25.28
N ASP A 121 -36.03 -17.18 -24.46
CA ASP A 121 -35.06 -17.19 -23.36
C ASP A 121 -33.82 -18.06 -23.66
N GLY A 122 -33.60 -18.41 -24.93
CA GLY A 122 -32.51 -19.30 -25.36
C GLY A 122 -31.13 -18.64 -25.47
N CYS A 123 -31.05 -17.31 -25.38
CA CYS A 123 -29.77 -16.59 -25.47
C CYS A 123 -29.02 -16.60 -24.15
N ARG A 124 -27.69 -16.67 -24.25
CA ARG A 124 -26.80 -16.52 -23.09
C ARG A 124 -26.89 -15.07 -22.57
N PRO A 125 -26.54 -14.81 -21.29
CA PRO A 125 -26.60 -13.46 -20.73
C PRO A 125 -25.80 -12.38 -21.49
N SER A 126 -24.72 -12.77 -22.19
CA SER A 126 -23.89 -11.86 -22.99
C SER A 126 -24.35 -11.71 -24.45
N GLU A 127 -25.36 -12.46 -24.87
CA GLU A 127 -25.93 -12.43 -26.23
C GLU A 127 -27.24 -11.61 -26.25
N VAL A 128 -27.52 -10.97 -27.38
CA VAL A 128 -28.77 -10.23 -27.58
C VAL A 128 -29.64 -10.97 -28.59
N CYS A 129 -30.92 -11.14 -28.29
CA CYS A 129 -31.87 -11.71 -29.25
C CYS A 129 -32.23 -10.66 -30.31
N VAL A 130 -32.10 -11.05 -31.58
CA VAL A 130 -32.50 -10.27 -32.75
C VAL A 130 -33.45 -11.08 -33.65
N ASP A 131 -34.29 -10.37 -34.40
CA ASP A 131 -35.18 -10.97 -35.40
C ASP A 131 -34.45 -11.15 -36.74
N ARG A 132 -34.28 -12.40 -37.17
CA ARG A 132 -33.81 -12.77 -38.52
C ARG A 132 -34.93 -13.49 -39.26
N ASN A 133 -35.61 -12.76 -40.14
CA ASN A 133 -36.67 -13.30 -41.01
C ASN A 133 -37.81 -13.99 -40.23
N GLY A 134 -38.22 -13.44 -39.08
CA GLY A 134 -39.29 -13.98 -38.24
C GLY A 134 -38.83 -15.03 -37.22
N HIS A 135 -37.52 -15.25 -37.07
CA HIS A 135 -36.95 -16.20 -36.13
C HIS A 135 -36.02 -15.52 -35.12
N PRO A 136 -36.05 -15.92 -33.84
CA PRO A 136 -35.14 -15.39 -32.84
C PRO A 136 -33.75 -15.99 -33.05
N VAL A 137 -32.75 -15.12 -33.18
CA VAL A 137 -31.33 -15.49 -33.29
C VAL A 137 -30.55 -14.75 -32.22
N CYS A 138 -29.66 -15.46 -31.54
CA CYS A 138 -28.74 -14.87 -30.57
C CYS A 138 -27.48 -14.41 -31.29
N GLU A 139 -27.18 -13.12 -31.21
CA GLU A 139 -26.00 -12.52 -31.83
C GLU A 139 -25.26 -11.64 -30.82
N CYS A 140 -23.94 -11.53 -30.98
CA CYS A 140 -23.17 -10.54 -30.23
C CYS A 140 -23.40 -9.14 -30.84
N GLU A 141 -23.49 -8.14 -29.98
CA GLU A 141 -23.68 -6.75 -30.41
C GLU A 141 -22.49 -6.28 -31.26
N ALA A 142 -22.77 -5.74 -32.45
CA ALA A 142 -21.76 -5.14 -33.30
C ALA A 142 -21.33 -3.78 -32.75
N CYS A 143 -20.03 -3.52 -32.71
CA CYS A 143 -19.47 -2.31 -32.14
C CYS A 143 -18.96 -1.32 -33.19
N ASP A 144 -19.15 -0.04 -32.93
CA ASP A 144 -18.45 1.01 -33.66
C ASP A 144 -16.98 1.14 -33.18
N SER A 145 -16.18 1.83 -33.98
CA SER A 145 -14.76 2.15 -33.77
C SER A 145 -14.51 3.32 -32.81
N GLN A 146 -15.54 3.82 -32.13
CA GLN A 146 -15.43 4.93 -31.18
C GLN A 146 -14.44 4.61 -30.05
N LEU A 147 -13.50 5.52 -29.78
CA LEU A 147 -12.50 5.35 -28.71
C LEU A 147 -12.99 6.00 -27.41
N ASN A 148 -13.25 5.17 -26.39
CA ASN A 148 -13.63 5.55 -25.01
C ASN A 148 -13.12 4.46 -24.07
N GLU A 149 -11.82 4.48 -23.77
CA GLU A 149 -11.14 3.38 -23.10
C GLU A 149 -11.78 3.00 -21.76
N VAL A 150 -11.83 1.70 -21.48
CA VAL A 150 -12.32 1.16 -20.21
C VAL A 150 -11.35 0.10 -19.69
N CYS A 151 -11.13 0.10 -18.39
CA CYS A 151 -10.42 -0.97 -17.71
C CYS A 151 -11.42 -2.02 -17.28
N ALA A 152 -11.24 -3.24 -17.75
CA ALA A 152 -12.13 -4.34 -17.46
C ALA A 152 -11.66 -5.22 -16.28
N SER A 153 -12.54 -6.09 -15.81
CA SER A 153 -12.33 -7.00 -14.70
C SER A 153 -11.23 -8.05 -14.94
N ASP A 154 -10.87 -8.29 -16.20
CA ASP A 154 -9.77 -9.17 -16.62
C ASP A 154 -8.41 -8.46 -16.64
N GLY A 155 -8.36 -7.17 -16.28
CA GLY A 155 -7.15 -6.34 -16.27
C GLY A 155 -6.73 -5.86 -17.65
N ILE A 156 -7.58 -6.03 -18.67
CA ILE A 156 -7.31 -5.58 -20.04
C ILE A 156 -7.99 -4.23 -20.27
N THR A 157 -7.25 -3.32 -20.91
CA THR A 157 -7.81 -2.08 -21.44
C THR A 157 -8.52 -2.36 -22.75
N TYR A 158 -9.83 -2.14 -22.80
CA TYR A 158 -10.61 -2.22 -24.04
C TYR A 158 -10.80 -0.83 -24.63
N ALA A 159 -10.73 -0.72 -25.96
CA ALA A 159 -10.85 0.57 -26.64
C ALA A 159 -12.22 1.25 -26.41
N ASN A 160 -13.25 0.47 -26.12
CA ASN A 160 -14.54 0.97 -25.62
C ASN A 160 -15.32 -0.13 -24.88
N GLU A 161 -16.35 0.28 -24.14
CA GLU A 161 -17.23 -0.62 -23.39
C GLU A 161 -17.94 -1.66 -24.30
N CYS A 162 -18.31 -1.28 -25.53
CA CYS A 162 -18.92 -2.21 -26.47
C CYS A 162 -17.96 -3.35 -26.83
N LYS A 163 -16.69 -3.04 -27.14
CA LYS A 163 -15.68 -4.05 -27.47
C LYS A 163 -15.36 -4.96 -26.29
N MET A 164 -15.40 -4.43 -25.06
CA MET A 164 -15.33 -5.26 -23.85
C MET A 164 -16.52 -6.23 -23.77
N ARG A 165 -17.75 -5.75 -23.96
CA ARG A 165 -18.96 -6.59 -23.97
C ARG A 165 -18.96 -7.59 -25.13
N LEU A 166 -18.42 -7.22 -26.28
CA LEU A 166 -18.24 -8.11 -27.42
C LEU A 166 -17.29 -9.27 -27.06
N GLU A 167 -16.15 -8.98 -26.42
CA GLU A 167 -15.23 -10.03 -25.96
C GLU A 167 -15.89 -10.94 -24.91
N SER A 168 -16.67 -10.37 -23.99
CA SER A 168 -17.50 -11.12 -23.02
C SER A 168 -18.46 -12.08 -23.75
N CYS A 169 -19.11 -11.62 -24.82
CA CYS A 169 -20.02 -12.43 -25.64
C CYS A 169 -19.30 -13.54 -26.40
N LEU A 170 -18.21 -13.21 -27.10
CA LEU A 170 -17.46 -14.15 -27.94
C LEU A 170 -16.79 -15.26 -27.13
N THR A 171 -16.24 -14.91 -25.96
CA THR A 171 -15.53 -15.85 -25.10
C THR A 171 -16.44 -16.57 -24.10
N GLY A 172 -17.65 -16.05 -23.87
CA GLY A 172 -18.54 -16.50 -22.81
C GLY A 172 -18.00 -16.24 -21.39
N LYS A 173 -16.93 -15.45 -21.25
CA LYS A 173 -16.40 -15.03 -19.95
C LYS A 173 -17.19 -13.84 -19.44
N PHE A 174 -17.40 -13.77 -18.12
CA PHE A 174 -18.01 -12.61 -17.49
C PHE A 174 -16.99 -11.48 -17.34
N ILE A 175 -16.91 -10.62 -18.35
CA ILE A 175 -16.04 -9.43 -18.37
C ILE A 175 -16.91 -8.18 -18.16
N TYR A 176 -16.57 -7.38 -17.16
CA TYR A 176 -17.29 -6.15 -16.83
C TYR A 176 -16.32 -4.98 -16.60
N GLN A 177 -16.82 -3.76 -16.74
CA GLN A 177 -16.00 -2.56 -16.57
C GLN A 177 -15.72 -2.34 -15.07
N LYS A 178 -14.43 -2.22 -14.71
CA LYS A 178 -13.98 -1.86 -13.36
C LYS A 178 -13.94 -0.34 -13.17
N TYR A 179 -13.40 0.38 -14.15
CA TYR A 179 -13.40 1.84 -14.19
C TYR A 179 -13.17 2.37 -15.62
N SER A 180 -13.48 3.64 -15.85
CA SER A 180 -13.22 4.33 -17.13
C SER A 180 -11.74 4.67 -17.29
N GLY A 181 -11.23 4.62 -18.52
CA GLY A 181 -9.82 4.85 -18.85
C GLY A 181 -9.01 3.57 -19.00
N VAL A 182 -7.70 3.72 -19.24
CA VAL A 182 -6.77 2.60 -19.32
C VAL A 182 -6.58 1.94 -17.96
N CYS A 183 -6.34 0.63 -17.95
CA CYS A 183 -5.97 -0.06 -16.72
C CYS A 183 -4.66 0.51 -16.15
N ASP A 184 -4.70 0.89 -14.88
CA ASP A 184 -3.53 1.19 -14.09
C ASP A 184 -2.93 -0.12 -13.59
N GLY A 185 -1.84 -0.53 -14.23
CA GLY A 185 -1.14 -1.79 -13.99
C GLY A 185 -0.74 -2.02 -12.54
N CYS A 186 -0.62 -0.96 -11.73
CA CYS A 186 -0.24 -1.06 -10.33
C CYS A 186 -1.41 -1.24 -9.35
N THR A 187 -2.67 -1.18 -9.81
CA THR A 187 -3.85 -1.22 -8.94
C THR A 187 -3.93 -2.50 -8.10
N ASN A 188 -3.53 -3.64 -8.66
CA ASN A 188 -3.60 -4.96 -8.00
C ASN A 188 -2.22 -5.60 -7.79
N VAL A 189 -1.15 -4.87 -8.08
CA VAL A 189 0.22 -5.39 -7.95
C VAL A 189 0.74 -5.06 -6.56
N ARG A 190 0.95 -6.11 -5.75
CA ARG A 190 1.63 -5.98 -4.45
C ARG A 190 3.11 -6.27 -4.63
N CYS A 191 3.92 -5.24 -4.43
CA CYS A 191 5.37 -5.36 -4.47
C CYS A 191 5.91 -5.67 -3.08
N GLU A 192 6.77 -6.70 -3.00
CA GLU A 192 7.45 -7.09 -1.76
C GLU A 192 8.83 -6.44 -1.66
N PHE A 193 9.44 -6.53 -0.48
CA PHE A 193 10.81 -6.08 -0.23
C PHE A 193 11.07 -4.62 -0.60
N TYR A 194 10.09 -3.74 -0.41
CA TYR A 194 10.16 -2.32 -0.75
C TYR A 194 10.34 -2.02 -2.25
N ALA A 195 10.07 -2.99 -3.13
CA ALA A 195 9.93 -2.71 -4.56
C ALA A 195 8.78 -1.72 -4.80
N ILE A 196 8.97 -0.82 -5.77
CA ILE A 196 7.98 0.18 -6.18
C ILE A 196 7.31 -0.34 -7.44
N CYS A 197 5.97 -0.30 -7.48
CA CYS A 197 5.26 -0.66 -8.71
C CYS A 197 5.35 0.49 -9.72
N VAL A 198 5.69 0.15 -10.96
CA VAL A 198 5.62 1.06 -12.11
C VAL A 198 4.75 0.45 -13.20
N SER A 199 3.91 1.26 -13.82
CA SER A 199 3.08 0.86 -14.96
C SER A 199 3.85 1.13 -16.27
N ASP A 200 3.84 0.17 -17.20
CA ASP A 200 4.41 0.36 -18.54
C ASP A 200 3.43 1.09 -19.48
N GLU A 201 3.89 1.38 -20.71
CA GLU A 201 3.09 2.06 -21.75
C GLU A 201 1.83 1.28 -22.16
N THR A 202 1.77 -0.02 -21.84
CA THR A 202 0.63 -0.89 -22.12
C THR A 202 -0.34 -1.01 -20.94
N GLY A 203 -0.06 -0.34 -19.83
CA GLY A 203 -0.86 -0.39 -18.61
C GLY A 203 -0.62 -1.64 -17.76
N ASN A 204 0.48 -2.37 -17.97
CA ASN A 204 0.87 -3.51 -17.14
C ASN A 204 1.82 -3.07 -16.02
N GLY A 205 1.59 -3.55 -14.80
CA GLY A 205 2.34 -3.17 -13.61
C GLY A 205 3.52 -4.11 -13.36
N SER A 206 4.69 -3.54 -13.11
CA SER A 206 5.90 -4.28 -12.77
C SER A 206 6.55 -3.72 -11.51
N CYS A 207 6.95 -4.60 -10.59
CA CYS A 207 7.69 -4.23 -9.39
C CYS A 207 9.16 -4.02 -9.71
N ARG A 208 9.68 -2.82 -9.45
CA ARG A 208 11.08 -2.47 -9.66
C ARG A 208 11.70 -1.92 -8.38
N CYS A 209 12.97 -2.23 -8.15
CA CYS A 209 13.69 -1.66 -7.04
C CYS A 209 13.95 -0.17 -7.25
N PRO A 210 14.03 0.63 -6.18
CA PRO A 210 14.47 2.02 -6.27
C PRO A 210 15.86 2.08 -6.91
N ASP A 211 16.01 2.77 -8.03
CA ASP A 211 17.29 2.86 -8.76
C ASP A 211 18.17 4.04 -8.27
N GLN A 212 17.59 5.01 -7.55
CA GLN A 212 18.28 6.21 -7.06
C GLN A 212 17.81 6.60 -5.66
N CYS A 213 18.75 7.01 -4.81
CA CYS A 213 18.50 7.63 -3.51
C CYS A 213 19.04 9.07 -3.53
N ALA A 214 18.32 9.98 -4.19
CA ALA A 214 18.71 11.38 -4.28
C ALA A 214 18.26 12.15 -3.02
N HIS A 215 19.23 12.72 -2.29
CA HIS A 215 19.04 13.56 -1.10
C HIS A 215 18.05 13.00 -0.09
N ASP A 216 18.42 11.89 0.54
CA ASP A 216 17.67 11.34 1.67
C ASP A 216 18.26 11.82 3.00
N ASP A 217 17.63 12.83 3.60
CA ASP A 217 18.01 13.42 4.90
C ASP A 217 17.61 12.55 6.11
N SER A 218 17.19 11.31 5.89
CA SER A 218 16.83 10.36 6.96
C SER A 218 17.96 10.07 7.95
N GLY A 219 19.20 10.37 7.57
CA GLY A 219 20.40 10.09 8.36
C GLY A 219 20.76 8.60 8.39
N THR A 220 21.92 8.30 8.95
CA THR A 220 22.45 6.93 9.08
C THR A 220 21.56 6.08 9.98
N ILE A 221 21.33 4.82 9.60
CA ILE A 221 20.52 3.85 10.35
C ILE A 221 21.22 2.50 10.49
N CYS A 222 20.88 1.76 11.54
CA CYS A 222 21.25 0.37 11.74
C CYS A 222 20.02 -0.48 11.43
N ALA A 223 20.17 -1.50 10.59
CA ALA A 223 19.09 -2.38 10.18
C ALA A 223 19.13 -3.75 10.87
N THR A 224 18.07 -4.53 10.75
CA THR A 224 17.94 -5.86 11.39
C THR A 224 18.88 -6.93 10.85
N ASP A 225 19.55 -6.67 9.73
CA ASP A 225 20.64 -7.50 9.21
C ASP A 225 22.00 -7.17 9.84
N GLY A 226 22.04 -6.26 10.81
CA GLY A 226 23.26 -5.81 11.49
C GLY A 226 24.12 -4.86 10.65
N ILE A 227 23.61 -4.37 9.52
CA ILE A 227 24.34 -3.49 8.62
C ILE A 227 23.93 -2.03 8.87
N THR A 228 24.94 -1.15 8.88
CA THR A 228 24.72 0.30 8.90
C THR A 228 24.50 0.80 7.48
N TYR A 229 23.32 1.38 7.24
CA TYR A 229 22.98 1.99 5.95
C TYR A 229 23.07 3.52 6.04
N PRO A 230 23.54 4.19 4.97
CA PRO A 230 23.71 5.64 4.97
C PRO A 230 22.37 6.41 5.05
N SER A 231 21.28 5.80 4.58
CA SER A 231 19.92 6.32 4.74
C SER A 231 18.88 5.20 4.68
N GLU A 232 17.63 5.51 5.03
CA GLU A 232 16.51 4.57 4.90
C GLU A 232 16.28 4.13 3.44
N CYS A 233 16.43 5.04 2.46
CA CYS A 233 16.35 4.68 1.04
C CYS A 233 17.36 3.61 0.64
N HIS A 234 18.62 3.74 1.08
CA HIS A 234 19.66 2.76 0.74
C HIS A 234 19.38 1.38 1.36
N MET A 235 18.81 1.35 2.56
CA MET A 235 18.36 0.09 3.18
C MET A 235 17.22 -0.55 2.40
N ARG A 236 16.20 0.23 2.00
CA ARG A 236 15.08 -0.26 1.18
C ARG A 236 15.53 -0.75 -0.19
N GLN A 237 16.49 -0.05 -0.82
CA GLN A 237 17.10 -0.49 -2.08
C GLN A 237 17.79 -1.84 -1.92
N ALA A 238 18.62 -2.00 -0.89
CA ALA A 238 19.32 -3.26 -0.61
C ALA A 238 18.33 -4.39 -0.28
N ALA A 239 17.30 -4.11 0.52
CA ALA A 239 16.22 -5.04 0.83
C ALA A 239 15.52 -5.56 -0.44
N CYS A 240 15.21 -4.65 -1.36
CA CYS A 240 14.59 -4.98 -2.64
C CYS A 240 15.49 -5.83 -3.53
N GLN A 241 16.74 -5.41 -3.71
CA GLN A 241 17.71 -6.09 -4.57
C GLN A 241 18.06 -7.49 -4.04
N GLN A 242 18.09 -7.65 -2.72
CA GLN A 242 18.38 -8.93 -2.07
C GLN A 242 17.13 -9.80 -1.83
N GLN A 243 15.93 -9.28 -2.09
CA GLN A 243 14.65 -9.94 -1.77
C GLN A 243 14.57 -10.39 -0.30
N LYS A 244 14.90 -9.47 0.63
CA LYS A 244 14.88 -9.71 2.08
C LYS A 244 14.06 -8.66 2.81
N PHE A 245 13.36 -9.09 3.86
CA PHE A 245 12.70 -8.17 4.78
C PHE A 245 13.74 -7.59 5.75
N ILE A 246 14.33 -6.48 5.34
CA ILE A 246 15.27 -5.70 6.16
C ILE A 246 14.50 -4.49 6.69
N VAL A 247 14.43 -4.34 8.01
CA VAL A 247 13.76 -3.19 8.65
C VAL A 247 14.75 -2.43 9.51
N ILE A 248 14.41 -1.19 9.88
CA ILE A 248 15.26 -0.39 10.79
C ILE A 248 15.26 -1.04 12.17
N ALA A 249 16.44 -1.37 12.69
CA ALA A 249 16.63 -1.77 14.08
C ALA A 249 16.66 -0.53 14.98
N PHE A 250 17.54 0.44 14.67
CA PHE A 250 17.60 1.74 15.34
C PHE A 250 18.26 2.81 14.46
N ARG A 251 18.08 4.09 14.82
CA ARG A 251 18.72 5.21 14.11
C ARG A 251 20.13 5.43 14.63
N GLY A 252 21.09 5.65 13.73
CA GLY A 252 22.52 5.72 14.02
C GLY A 252 23.30 4.54 13.43
N SER A 253 24.62 4.54 13.62
CA SER A 253 25.48 3.43 13.19
C SER A 253 25.33 2.22 14.13
N CYS A 254 25.48 1.01 13.61
CA CYS A 254 25.52 -0.20 14.42
C CYS A 254 26.73 -0.22 15.41
N ASP A 255 27.68 0.71 15.28
CA ASP A 255 28.92 0.84 16.08
C ASP A 255 28.76 1.71 17.38
N SER A 256 27.69 1.50 18.14
CA SER A 256 27.16 2.47 19.13
C SER A 256 27.72 2.40 20.57
N CYS A 257 29.02 2.17 20.80
CA CYS A 257 29.65 2.46 22.12
C CYS A 257 30.44 3.77 22.16
N SER A 258 30.59 4.47 21.03
CA SER A 258 31.40 5.68 20.95
C SER A 258 30.75 6.95 21.55
N ASN A 259 29.43 6.96 21.76
CA ASN A 259 28.67 8.13 22.25
C ASN A 259 27.90 7.88 23.55
N THR A 260 28.11 6.73 24.19
CA THR A 260 27.42 6.35 25.42
C THR A 260 28.33 6.61 26.61
N VAL A 261 28.03 7.63 27.41
CA VAL A 261 28.76 7.92 28.66
C VAL A 261 28.24 6.99 29.76
N CYS A 262 28.95 5.89 29.98
CA CYS A 262 28.63 4.98 31.08
C CYS A 262 29.16 5.53 32.42
N LEU A 263 28.43 5.29 33.51
CA LEU A 263 28.87 5.64 34.86
C LEU A 263 30.10 4.80 35.25
N ASP A 264 30.91 5.32 36.17
CA ASP A 264 32.14 4.67 36.61
C ASP A 264 31.87 3.20 37.01
N GLY A 265 32.59 2.27 36.36
CA GLY A 265 32.48 0.83 36.63
C GLY A 265 31.54 0.06 35.71
N GLN A 266 30.76 0.72 34.84
CA GLN A 266 29.94 0.06 33.81
C GLN A 266 30.77 -0.31 32.56
N GLN A 267 30.30 -1.32 31.83
CA GLN A 267 30.78 -1.67 30.49
C GLN A 267 29.67 -1.40 29.47
N CYS A 268 30.06 -0.93 28.28
CA CYS A 268 29.14 -0.75 27.16
C CYS A 268 29.17 -2.00 26.28
N GLU A 269 28.01 -2.62 26.10
CA GLU A 269 27.77 -3.66 25.11
C GLU A 269 26.46 -3.28 24.39
N ASP A 270 26.50 -3.19 23.06
CA ASP A 270 25.36 -2.79 22.21
C ASP A 270 24.68 -1.46 22.60
N GLY A 271 25.46 -0.49 23.09
CA GLY A 271 24.94 0.82 23.52
C GLY A 271 24.21 0.82 24.86
N ILE A 272 24.21 -0.30 25.57
CA ILE A 272 23.63 -0.46 26.91
C ILE A 272 24.76 -0.51 27.93
N CYS A 273 24.72 0.38 28.91
CA CYS A 273 25.67 0.36 30.02
C CYS A 273 25.20 -0.61 31.10
N SER A 274 25.99 -1.66 31.38
CA SER A 274 25.70 -2.63 32.43
C SER A 274 26.90 -2.84 33.35
N CYS A 275 26.63 -3.21 34.60
CA CYS A 275 27.68 -3.65 35.50
C CYS A 275 28.26 -4.99 35.03
N PRO A 276 29.58 -5.22 35.16
CA PRO A 276 30.18 -6.53 34.95
C PRO A 276 29.44 -7.58 35.79
N SER A 277 28.95 -8.65 35.16
CA SER A 277 28.21 -9.72 35.83
C SER A 277 29.10 -10.91 36.23
N ASN A 278 30.30 -11.00 35.65
CA ASN A 278 31.29 -12.02 35.96
C ASN A 278 32.71 -11.47 35.75
N CYS A 279 33.64 -11.86 36.61
CA CYS A 279 35.06 -11.53 36.51
C CYS A 279 35.84 -12.85 36.51
N SER A 280 36.12 -13.38 35.31
CA SER A 280 36.89 -14.62 35.13
C SER A 280 38.40 -14.35 35.09
N ASP A 281 39.19 -15.36 35.47
CA ASP A 281 40.65 -15.31 35.65
C ASP A 281 41.15 -14.24 36.65
N VAL A 282 41.21 -14.63 37.92
CA VAL A 282 41.83 -13.82 38.98
C VAL A 282 42.95 -14.60 39.65
N THR A 283 44.15 -14.05 39.62
CA THR A 283 45.30 -14.54 40.37
C THR A 283 45.49 -13.73 41.66
N GLU A 284 46.20 -14.27 42.66
CA GLU A 284 46.39 -13.59 43.96
C GLU A 284 47.05 -12.19 43.82
N ASN A 285 47.84 -11.98 42.77
CA ASN A 285 48.53 -10.72 42.49
C ASN A 285 47.67 -9.65 41.83
N ASP A 286 46.44 -9.98 41.41
CA ASP A 286 45.54 -9.01 40.77
C ASP A 286 44.78 -8.13 41.77
N SER A 287 44.95 -8.42 43.08
CA SER A 287 44.24 -7.76 44.16
C SER A 287 44.54 -6.27 44.23
N VAL A 288 43.52 -5.44 44.42
CA VAL A 288 43.64 -3.97 44.51
C VAL A 288 42.98 -3.44 45.77
N CYS A 289 43.59 -2.45 46.42
CA CYS A 289 43.01 -1.77 47.58
C CYS A 289 42.12 -0.62 47.13
N GLY A 290 40.85 -0.61 47.56
CA GLY A 290 39.91 0.48 47.33
C GLY A 290 40.05 1.59 48.38
N SER A 291 39.65 2.80 48.02
CA SER A 291 39.63 3.96 48.91
C SER A 291 38.67 3.85 50.10
N ASP A 292 37.78 2.87 50.06
CA ASP A 292 36.92 2.49 51.18
C ASP A 292 37.59 1.53 52.17
N GLY A 293 38.88 1.23 51.97
CA GLY A 293 39.68 0.37 52.84
C GLY A 293 39.47 -1.13 52.58
N ILE A 294 38.76 -1.49 51.50
CA ILE A 294 38.47 -2.88 51.13
C ILE A 294 39.47 -3.38 50.08
N LEU A 295 39.98 -4.60 50.26
CA LEU A 295 40.81 -5.28 49.26
C LEU A 295 39.91 -6.06 48.28
N TYR A 296 39.93 -5.68 47.01
CA TYR A 296 39.19 -6.34 45.95
C TYR A 296 40.04 -7.41 45.26
N PRO A 297 39.46 -8.58 44.93
CA PRO A 297 40.21 -9.66 44.28
C PRO A 297 40.84 -9.29 42.94
N SER A 298 40.20 -8.39 42.19
CA SER A 298 40.79 -7.81 40.98
C SER A 298 40.22 -6.44 40.68
N LYS A 299 40.84 -5.71 39.75
CA LYS A 299 40.32 -4.45 39.21
C LYS A 299 38.91 -4.58 38.63
N CYS A 300 38.54 -5.76 38.11
CA CYS A 300 37.18 -6.05 37.64
C CYS A 300 36.18 -6.05 38.80
N HIS A 301 36.51 -6.71 39.90
CA HIS A 301 35.66 -6.76 41.10
C HIS A 301 35.47 -5.39 41.76
N LEU A 302 36.52 -4.55 41.76
CA LEU A 302 36.42 -3.16 42.22
C LEU A 302 35.44 -2.38 41.34
N ARG A 303 35.54 -2.48 40.01
CA ARG A 303 34.63 -1.81 39.07
C ARG A 303 33.18 -2.26 39.23
N MET A 304 32.94 -3.55 39.43
CA MET A 304 31.63 -4.10 39.73
C MET A 304 31.04 -3.50 41.03
N ALA A 305 31.85 -3.38 42.08
CA ALA A 305 31.43 -2.78 43.34
C ALA A 305 31.11 -1.27 43.21
N VAL A 306 31.91 -0.50 42.48
CA VAL A 306 31.61 0.91 42.15
C VAL A 306 30.28 1.01 41.41
N CYS A 307 30.06 0.12 40.44
CA CYS A 307 28.87 0.09 39.62
C CYS A 307 27.59 -0.19 40.42
N HIS A 308 27.62 -1.14 41.37
CA HIS A 308 26.45 -1.47 42.19
C HIS A 308 26.21 -0.50 43.36
N LYS A 309 27.28 0.02 43.98
CA LYS A 309 27.19 0.96 45.11
C LYS A 309 26.85 2.39 44.65
N GLY A 310 27.10 2.71 43.37
CA GLY A 310 26.87 4.05 42.80
C GLY A 310 27.75 5.14 43.39
N SER A 311 28.85 4.77 44.05
CA SER A 311 29.78 5.67 44.73
C SER A 311 31.19 5.41 44.25
N ALA A 312 31.94 6.47 43.96
CA ALA A 312 33.29 6.34 43.42
C ALA A 312 34.25 5.72 44.44
N ILE A 313 34.89 4.61 44.07
CA ILE A 313 35.95 3.94 44.84
C ILE A 313 37.18 3.94 43.95
N PHE A 314 38.25 4.60 44.40
CA PHE A 314 39.49 4.71 43.64
C PHE A 314 40.54 3.75 44.20
N ILE A 315 41.45 3.29 43.36
CA ILE A 315 42.55 2.43 43.80
C ILE A 315 43.50 3.25 44.67
N GLN A 316 43.83 2.73 45.85
CA GLN A 316 44.82 3.30 46.76
C GLN A 316 46.00 2.35 46.98
N HIS A 317 47.03 2.84 47.67
CA HIS A 317 48.19 2.03 48.03
C HIS A 317 47.76 0.84 48.88
N ILE A 318 48.34 -0.34 48.63
CA ILE A 318 47.87 -1.60 49.21
C ILE A 318 47.93 -1.61 50.75
N ASP A 319 48.88 -0.87 51.33
CA ASP A 319 49.06 -0.73 52.80
C ASP A 319 47.92 0.03 53.49
N ASN A 320 47.08 0.76 52.74
CA ASN A 320 45.91 1.45 53.27
C ASN A 320 44.75 0.49 53.56
N CYS A 321 44.83 -0.75 53.06
CA CYS A 321 43.89 -1.82 53.36
C CYS A 321 44.53 -2.82 54.33
N LYS A 322 43.86 -3.15 55.44
CA LYS A 322 44.40 -4.08 56.43
C LYS A 322 43.95 -5.54 56.16
N GLN A 323 44.83 -6.31 55.51
CA GLN A 323 44.85 -7.79 55.34
C GLN A 323 43.61 -8.50 54.74
N PRO A 324 43.80 -9.67 54.08
CA PRO A 324 42.90 -10.16 53.05
C PRO A 324 41.64 -10.81 53.62
N LEU A 325 40.46 -10.38 53.14
CA LEU A 325 39.22 -11.12 53.35
C LEU A 325 39.35 -12.46 52.61
N ARG A 326 39.25 -13.56 53.38
CA ARG A 326 39.33 -14.95 52.94
C ARG A 326 38.52 -15.19 51.66
N LYS A 327 39.13 -15.91 50.69
CA LYS A 327 38.53 -16.46 49.46
C LYS A 327 37.00 -16.30 49.40
N ILE A 328 36.52 -15.27 48.71
CA ILE A 328 35.11 -15.16 48.33
C ILE A 328 34.93 -15.96 47.04
N GLU A 329 34.94 -17.29 47.17
CA GLU A 329 34.43 -18.20 46.13
C GLU A 329 32.89 -18.24 46.26
N SER A 330 32.21 -17.14 45.92
CA SER A 330 30.81 -17.10 45.43
C SER A 330 30.18 -15.70 45.54
N VAL A 331 29.46 -15.35 44.48
CA VAL A 331 28.70 -14.11 44.24
C VAL A 331 27.76 -13.62 45.38
N PRO A 332 27.21 -14.45 46.30
CA PRO A 332 26.26 -13.94 47.30
C PRO A 332 26.86 -13.09 48.43
N LEU A 333 28.17 -13.19 48.72
CA LEU A 333 28.74 -12.53 49.91
C LEU A 333 29.03 -11.03 49.74
N LEU A 334 29.13 -10.54 48.49
CA LEU A 334 29.35 -9.11 48.18
C LEU A 334 28.12 -8.25 48.48
N MET A 335 26.92 -8.82 48.35
CA MET A 335 25.66 -8.14 48.65
C MET A 335 25.41 -8.02 50.17
N ALA A 336 25.94 -8.95 50.98
CA ALA A 336 25.69 -9.00 52.42
C ALA A 336 26.44 -7.93 53.24
N ILE A 337 27.43 -7.23 52.65
CA ILE A 337 28.16 -6.14 53.32
C ILE A 337 27.34 -4.83 53.30
N PHE A 338 26.31 -4.72 52.45
CA PHE A 338 25.55 -3.48 52.26
C PHE A 338 24.19 -3.44 52.97
N GLU A 339 23.81 -4.47 53.74
CA GLU A 339 22.59 -4.49 54.57
C GLU A 339 22.88 -4.41 56.09
N SER A 340 23.91 -3.68 56.51
CA SER A 340 24.15 -3.35 57.94
C SER A 340 24.66 -1.93 58.11
#